data_AF-A0A929DQ55-F1
#
_entry.id   AF-A0A929DQ55-F1
#
_cell.length_a   1.000
_cell.length_b   1.000
_cell.length_c   1.000
_cell.angle_alpha   90.00
_cell.angle_beta   90.00
_cell.angle_gamma   90.00
#
_symmetry.space_group_name_H-M   'P 1'
#
loop_
_entity.id
_entity.type
_entity.pdbx_description
1 polymer ?
#
loop_
_entity_poly.entity_id
_entity_poly.type
_entity_poly.pdbx_seq_one_letter_code
_entity_poly.pdbx_strand_id
1 'polypeptide(L)'
;MSSQLGDYLDSFRDYLRIDAAVKCSVAAELRTHLEDRSRELRESGVSEEAASRAAIESFGPVELVARQICKVHGHGTWQEAFLAALPHLLVALLFATYYWENILCTSMTGVAVVSTVVYGWCRNQPMWLFPWLGYYLLPVITTGVLLIYLPQGWTWLAALVYLPFALFVIAYIMKQTASRDRLYVSLMLAPLPIICAWLLTMG
;
A
#
# COMPACT_ATOMS: atom_id res chain seq x y z
N MET A 1 39.18 16.79 -7.70
CA MET A 1 38.44 16.23 -6.55
C MET A 1 37.06 15.82 -7.04
N SER A 2 36.51 14.70 -6.60
CA SER A 2 35.08 14.37 -6.68
C SER A 2 34.36 14.29 -8.05
N SER A 3 35.00 14.51 -9.21
CA SER A 3 34.25 14.53 -10.50
C SER A 3 33.69 13.16 -10.86
N GLN A 4 34.49 12.10 -10.86
CA GLN A 4 34.00 10.76 -11.24
C GLN A 4 33.00 10.17 -10.24
N LEU A 5 33.19 10.43 -8.95
CA LEU A 5 32.23 10.04 -7.90
C LEU A 5 30.92 10.85 -8.00
N GLY A 6 31.03 12.14 -8.30
CA GLY A 6 29.90 13.02 -8.57
C GLY A 6 29.11 12.57 -9.80
N ASP A 7 29.79 12.29 -10.91
CA ASP A 7 29.19 11.81 -12.16
C ASP A 7 28.47 10.47 -11.97
N TYR A 8 29.06 9.55 -11.18
CA TYR A 8 28.44 8.28 -10.81
C TYR A 8 27.18 8.49 -9.95
N LEU A 9 27.25 9.37 -8.94
CA LEU A 9 26.12 9.66 -8.04
C LEU A 9 24.99 10.41 -8.75
N ASP A 10 25.31 11.33 -9.66
CA ASP A 10 24.29 12.04 -10.45
C ASP A 10 23.62 11.09 -11.45
N SER A 11 24.39 10.23 -12.13
CA SER A 11 23.82 9.15 -12.94
C SER A 11 22.93 8.24 -12.09
N PHE A 12 23.39 7.83 -10.91
CA PHE A 12 22.62 7.01 -9.97
C PHE A 12 21.31 7.67 -9.55
N ARG A 13 21.33 8.97 -9.27
CA ARG A 13 20.12 9.75 -8.99
C ARG A 13 19.18 9.72 -10.18
N ASP A 14 19.65 9.88 -11.41
CA ASP A 14 18.80 9.89 -12.60
C ASP A 14 18.08 8.55 -12.82
N TYR A 15 18.72 7.42 -12.49
CA TYR A 15 18.10 6.09 -12.58
C TYR A 15 17.16 5.75 -11.40
N LEU A 16 17.25 6.48 -10.28
CA LEU A 16 16.44 6.23 -9.09
C LEU A 16 15.02 6.79 -9.25
N ARG A 17 14.05 5.91 -9.54
CA ARG A 17 12.61 6.24 -9.66
C ARG A 17 11.87 6.01 -8.34
N ILE A 18 12.29 6.70 -7.29
CA ILE A 18 11.67 6.66 -5.96
C ILE A 18 11.49 8.08 -5.41
N ASP A 19 10.74 8.18 -4.30
CA ASP A 19 10.45 9.45 -3.64
C ASP A 19 11.71 10.30 -3.42
N ALA A 20 11.58 11.62 -3.57
CA ALA A 20 12.70 12.55 -3.52
C ALA A 20 13.43 12.55 -2.17
N ALA A 21 12.73 12.33 -1.05
CA ALA A 21 13.36 12.27 0.27
C ALA A 21 14.19 10.99 0.42
N VAL A 22 13.66 9.85 -0.02
CA VAL A 22 14.37 8.55 -0.01
C VAL A 22 15.56 8.60 -0.98
N LYS A 23 15.39 9.20 -2.15
CA LYS A 23 16.45 9.38 -3.15
C LYS A 23 17.64 10.17 -2.60
N CYS A 24 17.40 11.25 -1.87
CA CYS A 24 18.47 12.02 -1.24
C CYS A 24 19.17 11.24 -0.12
N SER A 25 18.41 10.54 0.74
CA SER A 25 18.98 9.72 1.82
C SER A 25 19.86 8.60 1.28
N VAL A 26 19.38 7.85 0.29
CA VAL A 26 20.11 6.71 -0.28
C VAL A 26 21.33 7.17 -1.08
N ALA A 27 21.23 8.28 -1.81
CA ALA A 27 22.39 8.85 -2.50
C ALA A 27 23.47 9.33 -1.51
N ALA A 28 23.07 9.89 -0.36
CA ALA A 28 23.99 10.29 0.69
C ALA A 28 24.68 9.08 1.35
N GLU A 29 23.93 8.01 1.63
CA GLU A 29 24.48 6.76 2.17
C GLU A 29 25.47 6.09 1.20
N LEU A 30 25.10 6.01 -0.08
CA LEU A 30 25.95 5.46 -1.13
C LEU A 30 27.23 6.28 -1.31
N ARG A 31 27.12 7.61 -1.24
CA ARG A 31 28.27 8.51 -1.26
C ARG A 31 29.23 8.23 -0.11
N THR A 32 28.73 8.11 1.12
CA THR A 32 29.55 7.81 2.30
C THR A 32 30.31 6.50 2.11
N HIS A 33 29.63 5.44 1.66
CA HIS A 33 30.29 4.15 1.42
C HIS A 33 31.37 4.20 0.33
N LEU A 34 31.14 4.93 -0.75
CA LEU A 34 32.12 5.11 -1.82
C LEU A 34 33.32 5.96 -1.36
N GLU A 35 33.09 7.01 -0.56
CA GLU A 35 34.14 7.82 0.04
C GLU A 35 34.98 7.02 1.03
N ASP A 36 34.35 6.18 1.85
CA ASP A 36 35.03 5.31 2.81
C ASP A 36 35.89 4.27 2.08
N ARG A 37 35.37 3.61 1.03
CA ARG A 37 36.18 2.66 0.23
C ARG A 37 37.31 3.33 -0.53
N SER A 38 37.09 4.51 -1.08
CA SER A 38 38.15 5.28 -1.72
C SER A 38 39.26 5.63 -0.72
N ARG A 39 38.90 5.99 0.51
CA ARG A 39 39.85 6.30 1.59
C ARG A 39 40.69 5.08 1.98
N GLU A 40 40.07 3.93 2.20
CA GLU A 40 40.78 2.69 2.53
C GLU A 40 41.75 2.28 1.42
N LEU A 41 41.37 2.44 0.16
CA LEU A 41 42.24 2.16 -0.98
C LEU A 41 43.43 3.14 -1.04
N ARG A 42 43.23 4.42 -0.71
CA ARG A 42 44.32 5.39 -0.59
C ARG A 42 45.27 5.05 0.54
N GLU A 43 44.74 4.63 1.69
CA GLU A 43 45.54 4.17 2.84
C GLU A 43 46.36 2.93 2.51
N SER A 44 45.88 2.08 1.59
CA SER A 44 46.63 0.95 1.04
C SER A 44 47.69 1.31 -0.03
N GLY A 45 47.86 2.60 -0.32
CA GLY A 45 48.89 3.12 -1.24
C GLY A 45 48.43 3.34 -2.68
N VAL A 46 47.13 3.24 -2.97
CA VAL A 46 46.57 3.50 -4.31
C VAL A 46 46.43 5.01 -4.54
N SER A 47 46.73 5.49 -5.76
CA SER A 47 46.55 6.90 -6.11
C SER A 47 45.08 7.31 -6.01
N GLU A 48 44.81 8.60 -5.76
CA GLU A 48 43.45 9.10 -5.52
C GLU A 48 42.48 8.80 -6.67
N GLU A 49 42.93 8.92 -7.93
CA GLU A 49 42.14 8.63 -9.12
C GLU A 49 41.93 7.13 -9.36
N ALA A 50 42.90 6.30 -8.96
CA ALA A 50 42.78 4.85 -9.06
C ALA A 50 41.87 4.30 -7.95
N ALA A 51 41.95 4.87 -6.74
CA ALA A 51 41.09 4.52 -5.61
C ALA A 51 39.62 4.85 -5.89
N SER A 52 39.35 6.02 -6.48
CA SER A 52 37.99 6.43 -6.85
C SER A 52 37.37 5.50 -7.90
N ARG A 53 38.15 5.11 -8.92
CA ARG A 53 37.69 4.16 -9.96
C ARG A 53 37.47 2.75 -9.41
N ALA A 54 38.41 2.25 -8.61
CA ALA A 54 38.29 0.94 -7.99
C ALA A 54 37.10 0.88 -7.01
N ALA A 55 36.82 1.97 -6.29
CA ALA A 55 35.62 2.07 -5.45
C ALA A 55 34.33 1.96 -6.29
N ILE A 56 34.25 2.67 -7.42
CA ILE A 56 33.11 2.60 -8.35
C ILE A 56 32.96 1.20 -8.95
N GLU A 57 34.05 0.59 -9.43
CA GLU A 57 34.03 -0.78 -9.98
C GLU A 57 33.59 -1.81 -8.94
N SER A 58 33.96 -1.64 -7.68
CA SER A 58 33.57 -2.55 -6.59
C SER A 58 32.06 -2.56 -6.31
N PHE A 59 31.38 -1.43 -6.54
CA PHE A 59 29.93 -1.30 -6.39
C PHE A 59 29.17 -1.81 -7.63
N GLY A 60 29.83 -1.82 -8.78
CA GLY A 60 29.26 -2.27 -10.05
C GLY A 60 28.44 -1.20 -10.77
N PRO A 61 27.80 -1.58 -11.89
CA PRO A 61 27.13 -0.63 -12.77
C PRO A 61 25.93 0.03 -12.09
N VAL A 62 25.84 1.36 -12.23
CA VAL A 62 24.79 2.22 -11.66
C VAL A 62 23.38 1.65 -11.87
N GLU A 63 23.10 1.15 -13.06
CA GLU A 63 21.78 0.66 -13.46
C GLU A 63 21.32 -0.53 -12.60
N LEU A 64 22.25 -1.46 -12.28
CA LEU A 64 21.93 -2.62 -11.45
C LEU A 64 21.71 -2.22 -10.00
N VAL A 65 22.57 -1.35 -9.47
CA VAL A 65 22.48 -0.86 -8.09
C VAL A 65 21.18 -0.06 -7.90
N ALA A 66 20.89 0.87 -8.80
CA ALA A 66 19.65 1.64 -8.79
C ALA A 66 18.41 0.74 -8.90
N ARG A 67 18.44 -0.30 -9.75
CA ARG A 67 17.32 -1.25 -9.89
C ARG A 67 17.11 -2.08 -8.63
N GLN A 68 18.16 -2.55 -7.97
CA GLN A 68 18.06 -3.30 -6.71
C GLN A 68 17.51 -2.42 -5.59
N ILE A 69 17.98 -1.18 -5.49
CA ILE A 69 17.49 -0.21 -4.52
C ILE A 69 16.03 0.14 -4.80
N CYS A 70 15.64 0.37 -6.06
CA CYS A 70 14.25 0.56 -6.46
C CYS A 70 13.38 -0.68 -6.17
N LYS A 71 13.93 -1.89 -6.20
CA LYS A 71 13.19 -3.10 -5.85
C LYS A 71 12.92 -3.20 -4.34
N VAL A 72 13.85 -2.72 -3.51
CA VAL A 72 13.73 -2.75 -2.05
C VAL A 72 12.91 -1.56 -1.53
N HIS A 73 13.04 -0.39 -2.16
CA HIS A 73 12.42 0.87 -1.73
C HIS A 73 11.27 1.34 -2.62
N GLY A 74 11.02 0.69 -3.76
CA GLY A 74 9.89 0.97 -4.63
C GLY A 74 8.60 0.55 -3.95
N HIS A 75 7.90 1.52 -3.39
CA HIS A 75 6.59 1.31 -2.78
C HIS A 75 5.58 0.86 -3.84
N GLY A 76 5.27 -0.45 -3.79
CA GLY A 76 4.14 -1.10 -4.47
C GLY A 76 4.27 -1.23 -5.99
N THR A 77 3.91 -2.40 -6.53
CA THR A 77 3.88 -2.58 -7.99
C THR A 77 2.64 -1.92 -8.59
N TRP A 78 2.67 -1.54 -9.87
CA TRP A 78 1.49 -1.03 -10.59
C TRP A 78 0.28 -1.97 -10.50
N GLN A 79 0.52 -3.28 -10.39
CA GLN A 79 -0.54 -4.26 -10.17
C GLN A 79 -1.22 -4.05 -8.81
N GLU A 80 -0.45 -3.74 -7.76
CA GLU A 80 -0.99 -3.44 -6.44
C GLU A 80 -1.76 -2.11 -6.42
N ALA A 81 -1.27 -1.09 -7.12
CA ALA A 81 -2.01 0.17 -7.28
C ALA A 81 -3.35 -0.04 -8.01
N PHE A 82 -3.36 -0.87 -9.06
CA PHE A 82 -4.58 -1.22 -9.78
C PHE A 82 -5.55 -2.02 -8.90
N LEU A 83 -5.06 -3.03 -8.19
CA LEU A 83 -5.85 -3.82 -7.22
C LEU A 83 -6.40 -2.96 -6.08
N ALA A 84 -5.65 -1.96 -5.63
CA ALA A 84 -6.08 -1.01 -4.60
C ALA A 84 -7.19 -0.06 -5.11
N ALA A 85 -7.15 0.31 -6.40
CA ALA A 85 -8.15 1.18 -7.02
C ALA A 85 -9.44 0.44 -7.46
N LEU A 86 -9.33 -0.87 -7.73
CA LEU A 86 -10.42 -1.71 -8.22
C LEU A 86 -11.73 -1.64 -7.41
N PRO A 87 -11.74 -1.66 -6.06
CA PRO A 87 -13.00 -1.65 -5.31
C PRO A 87 -13.74 -0.32 -5.47
N HIS A 88 -13.00 0.79 -5.62
CA HIS A 88 -13.60 2.10 -5.92
C HIS A 88 -14.28 2.10 -7.29
N LEU A 89 -13.63 1.49 -8.29
CA LEU A 89 -14.15 1.42 -9.66
C LEU A 89 -15.39 0.52 -9.75
N LEU A 90 -15.37 -0.62 -9.07
CA LEU A 90 -16.51 -1.53 -8.94
C LEU A 90 -17.73 -0.83 -8.35
N VAL A 91 -17.55 -0.11 -7.23
CA VAL A 91 -18.65 0.62 -6.58
C VAL A 91 -19.10 1.79 -7.45
N ALA A 92 -18.19 2.58 -7.99
CA ALA A 92 -18.54 3.70 -8.88
C ALA A 92 -19.33 3.22 -10.11
N LEU A 93 -18.97 2.08 -10.70
CA LEU A 93 -19.69 1.49 -11.83
C LEU A 93 -21.09 1.04 -11.43
N LEU A 94 -21.24 0.41 -10.27
CA LEU A 94 -22.54 -0.05 -9.74
C LEU A 94 -23.51 1.13 -9.52
N PHE A 95 -22.98 2.27 -9.07
CA PHE A 95 -23.73 3.51 -8.94
C PHE A 95 -24.02 4.15 -10.30
N ALA A 96 -23.02 4.29 -11.19
CA ALA A 96 -23.17 4.94 -12.48
C ALA A 96 -24.18 4.23 -13.40
N THR A 97 -24.28 2.91 -13.28
CA THR A 97 -25.20 2.08 -14.08
C THR A 97 -26.59 1.92 -13.45
N TYR A 98 -26.84 2.54 -12.29
CA TYR A 98 -28.06 2.35 -11.50
C TYR A 98 -28.35 0.88 -11.11
N TYR A 99 -27.39 -0.04 -11.29
CA TYR A 99 -27.57 -1.46 -10.96
C TYR A 99 -27.55 -1.75 -9.45
N TRP A 100 -27.49 -0.73 -8.60
CA TRP A 100 -27.64 -0.85 -7.14
C TRP A 100 -29.00 -1.43 -6.74
N GLU A 101 -30.05 -1.22 -7.54
CA GLU A 101 -31.39 -1.79 -7.30
C GLU A 101 -31.47 -3.28 -7.63
N ASN A 102 -30.55 -3.80 -8.45
CA ASN A 102 -30.55 -5.20 -8.82
C ASN A 102 -29.86 -6.05 -7.76
N ILE A 103 -30.63 -6.88 -7.07
CA ILE A 103 -30.18 -7.80 -6.01
C ILE A 103 -29.03 -8.69 -6.50
N LEU A 104 -29.07 -9.16 -7.74
CA LEU A 104 -28.01 -10.02 -8.30
C LEU A 104 -26.70 -9.25 -8.45
N CYS A 105 -26.74 -8.04 -9.01
CA CYS A 105 -25.54 -7.21 -9.20
C CYS A 105 -24.93 -6.81 -7.86
N THR A 106 -25.75 -6.36 -6.91
CA THR A 106 -25.30 -5.97 -5.57
C THR A 106 -24.70 -7.17 -4.81
N SER A 107 -25.31 -8.36 -4.91
CA SER A 107 -24.80 -9.59 -4.31
C SER A 107 -23.47 -10.02 -4.92
N MET A 108 -23.34 -10.01 -6.26
CA MET A 108 -22.10 -10.36 -6.95
C MET A 108 -20.93 -9.44 -6.56
N THR A 109 -21.16 -8.13 -6.46
CA THR A 109 -20.12 -7.19 -6.02
C THR A 109 -19.74 -7.42 -4.55
N GLY A 110 -20.71 -7.73 -3.68
CA GLY A 110 -20.42 -8.13 -2.31
C GLY A 110 -19.53 -9.38 -2.23
N VAL A 111 -19.88 -10.44 -2.97
CA VAL A 111 -19.08 -11.67 -3.04
C VAL A 111 -17.67 -11.40 -3.58
N ALA A 112 -17.52 -10.54 -4.58
CA ALA A 112 -16.21 -10.16 -5.12
C ALA A 112 -15.35 -9.43 -4.07
N VAL A 113 -15.92 -8.51 -3.31
CA VAL A 113 -15.23 -7.81 -2.21
C VAL A 113 -14.80 -8.80 -1.13
N VAL A 114 -15.71 -9.67 -0.67
CA VAL A 114 -15.42 -10.69 0.36
C VAL A 114 -14.31 -11.63 -0.12
N SER A 115 -14.41 -12.15 -1.34
CA SER A 115 -13.43 -13.09 -1.90
C SER A 115 -12.05 -12.46 -2.01
N THR A 116 -11.98 -11.18 -2.37
CA THR A 116 -10.71 -10.44 -2.50
C THR A 116 -10.07 -10.14 -1.14
N VAL A 117 -10.88 -9.85 -0.12
CA VAL A 117 -10.40 -9.71 1.27
C VAL A 117 -9.87 -11.03 1.81
N VAL A 118 -10.59 -12.15 1.60
CA VAL A 118 -10.15 -13.49 2.00
C VAL A 118 -8.85 -13.88 1.27
N TYR A 119 -8.79 -13.63 -0.04
CA TYR A 119 -7.60 -13.90 -0.84
C TYR A 119 -6.38 -13.10 -0.36
N GLY A 120 -6.56 -11.82 -0.04
CA GLY A 120 -5.49 -10.98 0.46
C GLY A 120 -5.08 -11.32 1.91
N TRP A 121 -5.98 -11.91 2.71
CA TRP A 121 -5.65 -12.49 4.01
C TRP A 121 -4.70 -13.69 3.85
N CYS A 122 -4.96 -14.58 2.89
CA CYS A 122 -4.10 -15.73 2.61
C CYS A 122 -2.70 -15.33 2.08
N ARG A 123 -2.55 -14.14 1.51
CA ARG A 123 -1.32 -13.64 0.86
C ARG A 123 -0.44 -12.76 1.75
N ASN A 124 -0.60 -12.82 3.07
CA ASN A 124 0.25 -12.12 4.04
C ASN A 124 0.15 -10.58 3.99
N GLN A 125 -1.07 -10.06 3.86
CA GLN A 125 -1.43 -8.63 4.08
C GLN A 125 -0.73 -7.63 3.14
N PRO A 126 -0.92 -7.76 1.82
CA PRO A 126 -0.36 -6.83 0.84
C PRO A 126 -0.99 -5.43 0.93
N MET A 127 -0.26 -4.40 0.48
CA MET A 127 -0.67 -2.99 0.61
C MET A 127 -1.99 -2.65 -0.09
N TRP A 128 -2.39 -3.42 -1.11
CA TRP A 128 -3.65 -3.21 -1.83
C TRP A 128 -4.91 -3.65 -1.07
N LEU A 129 -4.79 -4.38 0.05
CA LEU A 129 -5.93 -4.89 0.82
C LEU A 129 -6.73 -3.76 1.52
N PHE A 130 -6.08 -2.63 1.81
CA PHE A 130 -6.64 -1.55 2.65
C PHE A 130 -7.94 -0.93 2.08
N PRO A 131 -8.00 -0.54 0.80
CA PRO A 131 -9.25 -0.08 0.20
C PRO A 131 -10.39 -1.10 0.29
N TRP A 132 -10.08 -2.38 0.07
CA TRP A 132 -11.07 -3.46 0.15
C TRP A 132 -11.63 -3.65 1.56
N LEU A 133 -10.81 -3.47 2.60
CA LEU A 133 -11.27 -3.49 4.00
C LEU A 133 -12.26 -2.36 4.30
N GLY A 134 -12.03 -1.16 3.75
CA GLY A 134 -12.97 -0.05 3.86
C GLY A 134 -14.33 -0.36 3.23
N TYR A 135 -14.33 -1.01 2.05
CA TYR A 135 -15.58 -1.46 1.41
C TYR A 135 -16.21 -2.69 2.07
N TYR A 136 -15.43 -3.53 2.75
CA TYR A 136 -15.96 -4.68 3.50
C TYR A 136 -16.75 -4.26 4.74
N LEU A 137 -16.44 -3.09 5.33
CA LEU A 137 -17.21 -2.52 6.44
C LEU A 137 -18.66 -2.20 6.03
N LEU A 138 -18.93 -1.88 4.77
CA LEU A 138 -20.29 -1.57 4.30
C LEU A 138 -21.24 -2.77 4.44
N PRO A 139 -20.97 -3.96 3.84
CA PRO A 139 -21.78 -5.15 4.05
C PRO A 139 -21.97 -5.51 5.52
N VAL A 140 -20.93 -5.34 6.35
CA VAL A 140 -21.00 -5.56 7.80
C VAL A 140 -22.01 -4.60 8.41
N ILE A 141 -21.86 -3.28 8.23
CA ILE A 141 -22.83 -2.29 8.74
C ILE A 141 -24.25 -2.56 8.23
N THR A 142 -24.42 -2.85 6.94
CA THR A 142 -25.72 -3.17 6.33
C THR A 142 -26.34 -4.42 6.94
N THR A 143 -25.58 -5.50 7.14
CA THR A 143 -26.08 -6.70 7.83
C THR A 143 -26.40 -6.44 9.30
N GLY A 144 -25.61 -5.60 9.99
CA GLY A 144 -25.90 -5.16 11.36
C GLY A 144 -27.20 -4.37 11.46
N VAL A 145 -27.47 -3.46 10.53
CA VAL A 145 -28.75 -2.72 10.45
C VAL A 145 -29.89 -3.66 10.12
N LEU A 146 -29.72 -4.57 9.15
CA LEU A 146 -30.73 -5.56 8.77
C LEU A 146 -31.10 -6.50 9.93
N LEU A 147 -30.12 -6.78 10.80
CA LEU A 147 -30.30 -7.58 12.02
C LEU A 147 -31.36 -6.97 12.96
N ILE A 148 -31.46 -5.64 13.02
CA ILE A 148 -32.43 -4.91 13.87
C ILE A 148 -33.87 -5.15 13.38
N TYR A 149 -34.04 -5.34 12.07
CA TYR A 149 -35.34 -5.59 11.43
C TYR A 149 -35.73 -7.07 11.41
N LEU A 150 -34.88 -7.96 11.92
CA LEU A 150 -35.13 -9.41 11.92
C LEU A 150 -36.19 -9.77 12.99
N PRO A 151 -37.13 -10.70 12.70
CA PRO A 151 -38.11 -11.16 13.68
C PRO A 151 -37.47 -11.68 14.97
N GLN A 152 -38.04 -11.26 16.10
CA GLN A 152 -37.48 -11.27 17.47
C GLN A 152 -36.87 -12.60 17.96
N GLY A 153 -37.26 -13.75 17.36
CA GLY A 153 -36.69 -15.06 17.69
C GLY A 153 -35.32 -15.34 17.07
N TRP A 154 -35.02 -14.77 15.90
CA TRP A 154 -33.76 -14.99 15.18
C TRP A 154 -32.71 -13.93 15.47
N THR A 155 -33.14 -12.76 15.95
CA THR A 155 -32.28 -11.61 16.24
C THR A 155 -31.20 -11.94 17.27
N TRP A 156 -31.54 -12.67 18.33
CA TRP A 156 -30.58 -13.03 19.39
C TRP A 156 -29.50 -14.00 18.90
N LEU A 157 -29.89 -15.03 18.14
CA LEU A 157 -28.95 -15.97 17.52
C LEU A 157 -28.04 -15.27 16.51
N ALA A 158 -28.63 -14.44 15.65
CA ALA A 158 -27.89 -13.69 14.65
C ALA A 158 -26.94 -12.67 15.32
N ALA A 159 -27.36 -12.01 16.41
CA ALA A 159 -26.54 -11.07 17.16
C ALA A 159 -25.36 -11.77 17.85
N LEU A 160 -25.58 -12.94 18.42
CA LEU A 160 -24.55 -13.70 19.14
C LEU A 160 -23.43 -14.19 18.21
N VAL A 161 -23.74 -14.44 16.93
CA VAL A 161 -22.75 -14.78 15.89
C VAL A 161 -22.13 -13.53 15.27
N TYR A 162 -22.95 -12.50 15.01
CA TYR A 162 -22.53 -11.28 14.31
C TYR A 162 -21.62 -10.40 15.17
N LEU A 163 -21.93 -10.23 16.46
CA LEU A 163 -21.16 -9.37 17.38
C LEU A 163 -19.69 -9.78 17.51
N PRO A 164 -19.34 -11.06 17.79
CA PRO A 164 -17.93 -11.47 17.86
C PRO A 164 -17.23 -11.37 16.49
N PHE A 165 -17.95 -11.62 15.40
CA PHE A 165 -17.39 -11.50 14.05
C PHE A 165 -17.07 -10.04 13.70
N ALA A 166 -18.00 -9.11 13.96
CA ALA A 166 -17.79 -7.68 13.78
C ALA A 166 -16.66 -7.15 14.66
N LEU A 167 -16.60 -7.55 15.93
CA LEU A 167 -15.51 -7.18 16.84
C LEU A 167 -14.16 -7.74 16.36
N PHE A 168 -14.11 -8.96 15.85
CA PHE A 168 -12.90 -9.54 15.27
C PHE A 168 -12.40 -8.73 14.06
N VAL A 169 -13.31 -8.37 13.15
CA VAL A 169 -12.99 -7.55 11.97
C VAL A 169 -12.48 -6.17 12.38
N ILE A 170 -13.14 -5.51 13.34
CA ILE A 170 -12.72 -4.19 13.86
C ILE A 170 -11.36 -4.28 14.56
N ALA A 171 -11.17 -5.26 15.45
CA ALA A 171 -9.91 -5.44 16.17
C ALA A 171 -8.75 -5.77 15.20
N TYR A 172 -9.04 -6.57 14.16
CA TYR A 172 -8.08 -6.86 13.10
C TYR A 172 -7.70 -5.61 12.32
N ILE A 173 -8.69 -4.81 11.89
CA ILE A 173 -8.47 -3.52 11.23
C ILE A 173 -7.66 -2.59 12.13
N MET A 174 -7.98 -2.49 13.41
CA MET A 174 -7.25 -1.65 14.36
C MET A 174 -5.80 -2.11 14.53
N LYS A 175 -5.54 -3.41 14.65
CA LYS A 175 -4.18 -3.95 14.73
C LYS A 175 -3.38 -3.68 13.46
N GLN A 176 -4.01 -3.84 12.30
CA GLN A 176 -3.43 -3.54 10.99
C GLN A 176 -3.07 -2.05 10.87
N THR A 177 -3.99 -1.19 11.30
CA THR A 177 -3.91 0.27 11.17
C THR A 177 -2.95 0.88 12.20
N ALA A 178 -2.90 0.35 13.42
CA ALA A 178 -2.00 0.83 14.48
C ALA A 178 -0.52 0.57 14.19
N SER A 179 -0.21 -0.37 13.29
CA SER A 179 1.16 -0.73 12.91
C SER A 179 1.71 0.04 11.69
N ARG A 180 0.89 0.85 11.01
CA ARG A 180 1.28 1.50 9.74
C ARG A 180 0.92 2.99 9.67
N ASP A 181 1.65 3.71 8.82
CA ASP A 181 1.63 5.17 8.67
C ASP A 181 0.23 5.78 8.47
N ARG A 182 0.07 7.02 8.96
CA ARG A 182 -1.15 7.86 8.92
C ARG A 182 -1.84 7.93 7.55
N LEU A 183 -1.10 7.78 6.44
CA LEU A 183 -1.64 7.79 5.08
C LEU A 183 -2.63 6.64 4.82
N TYR A 184 -2.36 5.46 5.36
CA TYR A 184 -3.23 4.28 5.18
C TYR A 184 -4.55 4.42 5.95
N VAL A 185 -4.53 5.13 7.08
CA VAL A 185 -5.72 5.48 7.86
C VAL A 185 -6.68 6.32 7.01
N SER A 186 -6.15 7.37 6.36
CA SER A 186 -6.94 8.25 5.49
C SER A 186 -7.47 7.51 4.26
N LEU A 187 -6.68 6.61 3.67
CA LEU A 187 -7.12 5.82 2.52
C LEU A 187 -8.26 4.86 2.87
N MET A 188 -8.21 4.26 4.06
CA MET A 188 -9.26 3.37 4.57
C MET A 188 -10.55 4.14 4.93
N LEU A 189 -10.43 5.38 5.43
CA LEU A 189 -11.57 6.24 5.75
C LEU A 189 -12.16 6.96 4.54
N ALA A 190 -11.46 7.03 3.41
CA ALA A 190 -11.92 7.72 2.20
C ALA A 190 -13.34 7.33 1.70
N PRO A 191 -13.84 6.09 1.88
CA PRO A 191 -15.21 5.75 1.51
C PRO A 191 -16.27 6.38 2.43
N LEU A 192 -15.95 6.65 3.71
CA LEU A 192 -16.92 7.12 4.71
C LEU A 192 -17.53 8.50 4.38
N PRO A 193 -16.77 9.54 3.98
CA PRO A 193 -17.33 10.82 3.58
C PRO A 193 -18.30 10.72 2.41
N ILE A 194 -18.01 9.85 1.44
CA ILE A 194 -18.86 9.63 0.25
C ILE A 194 -20.20 9.02 0.69
N ILE A 195 -20.16 8.06 1.60
CA ILE A 195 -21.36 7.40 2.16
C ILE A 195 -22.17 8.38 3.02
N CYS A 196 -21.51 9.20 3.86
CA CYS A 196 -22.18 10.21 4.68
C CYS A 196 -22.87 11.28 3.82
N ALA A 197 -22.20 11.76 2.77
CA ALA A 197 -22.79 12.70 1.82
C ALA A 197 -24.02 12.11 1.12
N TRP A 198 -23.99 10.80 0.83
CA TRP A 198 -25.10 10.11 0.19
C TRP A 198 -26.31 9.89 1.13
N LEU A 199 -26.06 9.50 2.39
CA LEU A 199 -27.11 9.42 3.42
C LEU A 199 -27.81 10.77 3.63
N LEU A 200 -27.06 11.87 3.55
CA LEU A 200 -27.62 13.23 3.62
C LEU A 200 -28.45 13.62 2.39
N THR A 201 -28.21 13.03 1.23
CA THR A 201 -29.02 13.28 0.02
C THR A 201 -30.28 12.42 -0.08
N MET A 202 -30.38 11.34 0.70
CA MET A 202 -31.56 10.46 0.73
C MET A 202 -32.51 10.73 1.91
N GLY A 203 -32.10 11.55 2.90
CA GLY A 203 -32.96 12.05 3.98
C GLY A 203 -33.51 13.44 3.67
#